data_AF-A0A7Y0J7H5-F1
#
_entry.id   AF-A0A7Y0J7H5-F1
#
_cell.length_a   1.000
_cell.length_b   1.000
_cell.length_c   1.000
_cell.angle_alpha   90.00
_cell.angle_beta   90.00
_cell.angle_gamma   90.00
#
_symmetry.space_group_name_H-M   'P 1'
#
loop_
_entity.id
_entity.type
_entity.pdbx_description
1 polymer ?
#
loop_
_entity_poly.entity_id
_entity_poly.type
_entity_poly.pdbx_seq_one_letter_code
_entity_poly.pdbx_strand_id
1 'polypeptide(L)'
;MGARSVPSPPRAALGIEAVDDDGRGARVTAVEVPGPGSAAGLARGDVLLAFGGTRVASAADLSRAVARARPGRAVTVTVRGRDGRRRWLTLTPDIAP
;
A
#
# COMPACT_ATOMS: atom_id res chain seq x y z
N MET A 1 -15.68 -27.29 8.71
CA MET A 1 -14.66 -27.52 7.65
C MET A 1 -14.11 -26.16 7.22
N GLY A 2 -12.81 -25.96 7.46
CA GLY A 2 -11.93 -24.89 6.98
C GLY A 2 -12.53 -23.50 6.72
N ALA A 3 -12.51 -22.63 7.74
CA ALA A 3 -12.46 -21.20 7.48
C ALA A 3 -11.22 -20.95 6.60
N ARG A 4 -11.42 -20.67 5.31
CA ARG A 4 -10.34 -20.20 4.44
C ARG A 4 -9.86 -18.91 5.07
N SER A 5 -8.71 -18.97 5.76
CA SER A 5 -7.98 -17.80 6.21
C SER A 5 -7.58 -17.03 4.95
N VAL A 6 -8.50 -16.20 4.47
CA VAL A 6 -8.17 -15.13 3.54
C VAL A 6 -7.20 -14.25 4.31
N PRO A 7 -5.92 -14.14 3.88
CA PRO A 7 -5.03 -13.17 4.49
C PRO A 7 -5.72 -11.82 4.32
N SER A 8 -6.10 -11.20 5.44
CA SER A 8 -6.77 -9.92 5.41
C SER A 8 -5.91 -8.96 4.59
N PRO A 9 -6.40 -8.42 3.47
CA PRO A 9 -5.67 -7.38 2.76
C PRO A 9 -5.42 -6.25 3.77
N PRO A 10 -4.25 -5.59 3.74
CA PRO A 10 -3.90 -4.53 4.67
C PRO A 10 -4.76 -3.28 4.43
N ARG A 11 -6.04 -3.36 4.79
CA ARG A 11 -7.04 -2.32 4.59
C ARG A 11 -6.84 -1.14 5.54
N ALA A 12 -6.24 -1.36 6.71
CA ALA A 12 -6.54 -0.51 7.87
C ALA A 12 -5.59 0.66 8.17
N ALA A 13 -4.44 0.81 7.50
CA ALA A 13 -3.50 1.90 7.85
C ALA A 13 -3.14 2.83 6.67
N LEU A 14 -3.43 2.41 5.44
CA LEU A 14 -3.15 3.19 4.24
C LEU A 14 -4.43 3.61 3.51
N GLY A 15 -5.60 3.11 3.91
CA GLY A 15 -6.84 3.36 3.17
C GLY A 15 -6.74 2.89 1.72
N ILE A 16 -6.05 1.77 1.46
CA ILE A 16 -5.95 1.17 0.13
C ILE A 16 -6.15 -0.34 0.21
N GLU A 17 -6.66 -0.90 -0.87
CA GLU A 17 -6.58 -2.32 -1.13
C GLU A 17 -5.48 -2.58 -2.14
N ALA A 18 -4.61 -3.54 -1.84
CA ALA A 18 -3.59 -3.98 -2.75
C ALA A 18 -3.54 -5.51 -2.84
N VAL A 19 -3.23 -6.00 -4.03
CA VAL A 19 -3.02 -7.41 -4.34
C VAL A 19 -1.60 -7.62 -4.84
N ASP A 20 -1.16 -8.88 -4.85
CA ASP A 20 0.15 -9.23 -5.38
C ASP A 20 0.25 -8.97 -6.89
N ASP A 21 1.35 -8.37 -7.34
CA ASP A 21 1.67 -8.12 -8.75
C ASP A 21 2.68 -9.14 -9.30
N ASP A 22 2.48 -10.43 -9.05
CA ASP A 22 3.40 -11.50 -9.50
C ASP A 22 4.82 -11.29 -8.96
N GLY A 23 4.94 -10.90 -7.69
CA GLY A 23 6.23 -10.57 -7.05
C GLY A 23 6.89 -9.26 -7.53
N ARG A 24 6.20 -8.46 -8.36
CA ARG A 24 6.71 -7.17 -8.87
C ARG A 24 6.25 -5.97 -8.05
N GLY A 25 5.58 -6.20 -6.93
CA GLY A 25 5.08 -5.18 -6.03
C GLY A 25 3.66 -5.45 -5.54
N ALA A 26 3.09 -4.45 -4.87
CA ALA A 26 1.71 -4.46 -4.42
C ALA A 26 0.85 -3.58 -5.34
N ARG A 27 0.01 -4.19 -6.16
CA ARG A 27 -0.88 -3.46 -7.08
C ARG A 27 -2.12 -2.97 -6.33
N VAL A 28 -2.34 -1.66 -6.36
CA VAL A 28 -3.50 -1.00 -5.77
C VAL A 28 -4.76 -1.32 -6.59
N THR A 29 -5.73 -1.95 -5.96
CA THR A 29 -7.03 -2.31 -6.57
C THR A 29 -8.14 -1.37 -6.17
N ALA A 30 -8.05 -0.76 -4.99
CA ALA A 30 -8.98 0.24 -4.51
C ALA A 30 -8.26 1.24 -3.59
N VAL A 31 -8.81 2.45 -3.52
CA VAL A 31 -8.33 3.54 -2.65
C VAL A 31 -9.55 4.10 -1.94
N GLU A 32 -9.45 4.23 -0.62
CA GLU A 32 -10.47 4.83 0.23
C GLU A 32 -10.39 6.36 0.17
N VAL A 33 -11.56 7.00 0.03
CA VAL A 33 -11.70 8.46 -0.04
C VAL A 33 -12.82 8.88 0.93
N PRO A 34 -12.54 9.71 1.95
CA PRO A 34 -11.22 10.23 2.32
C PRO A 34 -10.33 9.15 2.96
N GLY A 35 -9.01 9.23 2.74
CA GLY A 35 -8.06 8.29 3.32
C GLY A 35 -6.61 8.66 3.03
N PRO A 36 -5.63 8.11 3.78
CA PRO A 36 -4.22 8.47 3.65
C PRO A 36 -3.62 8.14 2.28
N GLY A 37 -4.07 7.05 1.64
CA GLY A 37 -3.69 6.72 0.27
C GLY A 37 -4.20 7.72 -0.76
N SER A 38 -5.44 8.17 -0.64
CA SER A 38 -6.02 9.21 -1.51
C SER A 38 -5.32 10.55 -1.31
N ALA A 39 -5.05 10.93 -0.06
CA ALA A 39 -4.31 12.15 0.28
C ALA A 39 -2.87 12.16 -0.29
N ALA A 40 -2.24 10.97 -0.35
CA ALA A 40 -0.94 10.78 -0.98
C ALA A 40 -0.98 10.82 -2.52
N GLY A 41 -2.17 10.81 -3.13
CA GLY A 41 -2.36 10.76 -4.58
C GLY A 41 -2.24 9.35 -5.17
N LEU A 42 -2.41 8.30 -4.36
CA LEU A 42 -2.49 6.93 -4.88
C LEU A 42 -3.77 6.74 -5.69
N ALA A 43 -3.65 5.99 -6.78
CA ALA A 43 -4.78 5.61 -7.60
C ALA A 43 -4.84 4.10 -7.84
N ARG A 44 -6.05 3.62 -8.14
CA ARG A 44 -6.25 2.26 -8.63
C ARG A 44 -5.38 2.01 -9.87
N GLY A 45 -4.64 0.91 -9.84
CA GLY A 45 -3.72 0.49 -10.89
C GLY A 45 -2.27 0.89 -10.65
N ASP A 46 -1.97 1.69 -9.62
CA ASP A 46 -0.60 1.93 -9.21
C ASP A 46 0.00 0.68 -8.57
N VAL A 47 1.29 0.44 -8.78
CA VAL A 47 2.03 -0.66 -8.16
C VAL A 47 3.03 -0.10 -7.17
N LEU A 48 2.86 -0.38 -5.88
CA LEU A 48 3.83 -0.04 -4.85
C LEU A 48 5.06 -0.94 -4.98
N LEU A 49 6.22 -0.31 -5.10
CA LEU A 49 7.54 -0.95 -5.21
C LEU A 49 8.36 -0.81 -3.92
N ALA A 50 8.12 0.25 -3.16
CA ALA A 50 8.80 0.50 -1.90
C ALA A 50 7.96 1.35 -0.96
N PHE A 51 8.17 1.17 0.34
CA PHE A 51 7.48 1.88 1.41
C PHE A 51 8.47 2.22 2.52
N GLY A 52 8.71 3.53 2.77
CA GLY A 52 9.60 3.99 3.84
C GLY A 52 11.03 3.44 3.73
N GLY A 53 11.55 3.28 2.51
CA GLY A 53 12.86 2.65 2.24
C GLY A 53 12.86 1.12 2.28
N THR A 54 11.75 0.47 2.64
CA THR A 54 11.59 -0.99 2.56
C THR A 54 11.11 -1.38 1.18
N ARG A 55 11.78 -2.34 0.52
CA ARG A 55 11.34 -2.88 -0.76
C ARG A 55 10.06 -3.70 -0.56
N VAL A 56 9.07 -3.45 -1.42
CA VAL A 56 7.79 -4.16 -1.43
C VAL A 56 7.75 -5.00 -2.70
N ALA A 57 7.85 -6.32 -2.55
CA ALA A 57 7.72 -7.26 -3.67
C ALA A 57 6.30 -7.85 -3.77
N SER A 58 5.57 -7.85 -2.65
CA SER A 58 4.23 -8.44 -2.53
C SER A 58 3.28 -7.57 -1.72
N ALA A 59 1.97 -7.83 -1.82
CA ALA A 59 0.98 -7.23 -0.93
C ALA A 59 1.22 -7.59 0.55
N ALA A 60 1.77 -8.77 0.81
CA ALA A 60 2.16 -9.21 2.16
C ALA A 60 3.34 -8.38 2.70
N ASP A 61 4.33 -8.07 1.88
CA ASP A 61 5.44 -7.19 2.27
C ASP A 61 4.96 -5.78 2.59
N LEU A 62 4.05 -5.25 1.77
CA LEU A 62 3.42 -3.96 2.04
C LEU A 62 2.75 -3.97 3.41
N SER A 63 1.90 -4.97 3.68
CA SER A 63 1.23 -5.13 4.98
C SER A 63 2.22 -5.12 6.15
N ARG A 64 3.33 -5.87 6.03
CA ARG A 64 4.39 -5.93 7.04
C ARG A 64 5.14 -4.60 7.19
N ALA A 65 5.42 -3.90 6.10
CA ALA A 65 6.12 -2.62 6.12
C ALA A 65 5.24 -1.53 6.78
N VAL A 66 3.95 -1.53 6.46
CA VAL A 66 2.96 -0.64 7.06
C VAL A 66 2.80 -0.91 8.55
N ALA A 67 2.70 -2.19 8.95
CA ALA A 67 2.61 -2.57 10.36
C ALA A 67 3.84 -2.15 11.19
N ARG A 68 5.00 -1.96 10.54
CA ARG A 68 6.22 -1.44 11.18
C ARG A 68 6.32 0.09 11.14
N ALA A 69 5.58 0.76 10.26
CA ALA A 69 5.60 2.21 10.21
C ALA A 69 4.84 2.81 11.38
N ARG A 70 5.30 3.99 11.80
CA ARG A 70 4.65 4.74 12.86
C ARG A 70 3.43 5.48 12.28
N PRO A 71 2.24 5.35 12.89
CA PRO A 71 1.09 6.16 12.51
C PRO A 71 1.43 7.65 12.65
N GLY A 72 0.86 8.48 11.77
CA GLY A 72 1.10 9.92 11.74
C GLY A 72 2.48 10.34 11.22
N ARG A 73 3.37 9.39 10.89
CA ARG A 73 4.69 9.69 10.30
C ARG A 73 4.62 9.58 8.79
N ALA A 74 4.82 10.71 8.10
CA ALA A 74 5.00 10.71 6.65
C ALA A 74 6.18 9.81 6.24
N VAL A 75 5.92 8.89 5.31
CA VAL A 75 6.91 8.00 4.70
C VAL A 75 6.90 8.17 3.19
N THR A 76 8.08 8.11 2.57
CA THR A 76 8.17 8.12 1.12
C THR A 76 7.84 6.72 0.59
N VAL A 77 6.90 6.66 -0.35
CA VAL A 77 6.55 5.43 -1.07
C VAL A 77 6.93 5.58 -2.54
N THR A 78 7.45 4.51 -3.12
CA THR A 78 7.73 4.45 -4.56
C THR A 78 6.64 3.65 -5.23
N VAL A 79 5.95 4.29 -6.17
CA VAL A 79 4.90 3.65 -6.97
C VAL A 79 5.29 3.65 -8.44
N ARG A 80 4.76 2.69 -9.17
CA ARG A 80 4.80 2.65 -10.62
C ARG A 80 3.39 2.85 -11.15
N GLY A 81 3.19 3.94 -11.87
CA GLY A 81 1.92 4.24 -12.50
C GLY A 81 1.62 3.31 -13.67
N ARG A 82 0.38 3.39 -14.17
CA ARG A 82 -0.06 2.67 -15.39
C ARG A 82 0.73 3.04 -16.64
N ASP A 83 1.35 4.23 -16.64
CA ASP A 83 2.28 4.72 -17.66
C ASP A 83 3.68 4.07 -17.58
N GLY A 84 3.91 3.20 -16.59
CA GLY A 84 5.20 2.58 -16.32
C GLY A 84 6.21 3.50 -15.62
N ARG A 85 5.84 4.75 -15.35
CA ARG A 85 6.73 5.72 -14.70
C ARG A 85 6.74 5.50 -13.20
N ARG A 86 7.94 5.57 -12.62
CA ARG A 86 8.09 5.55 -11.16
C ARG A 86 7.83 6.94 -10.61
N ARG A 87 7.08 7.01 -9.52
CA ARG A 87 6.76 8.24 -8.79
C ARG A 87 7.06 8.03 -7.32
N TRP A 88 7.50 9.09 -6.66
CA TRP A 88 7.66 9.12 -5.22
C TRP A 88 6.52 9.90 -4.64
N LEU A 89 5.74 9.27 -3.77
CA LEU A 89 4.63 9.89 -3.08
C LEU A 89 4.97 9.93 -1.59
N THR A 90 4.49 10.97 -0.93
CA THR A 90 4.57 11.06 0.53
C THR A 90 3.25 10.55 1.07
N LEU A 91 3.30 9.43 1.79
CA LEU A 91 2.13 8.83 2.41
C LEU A 91 2.29 8.90 3.91
N THR A 92 1.27 9.39 4.60
CA THR A 92 1.20 9.36 6.06
C THR A 92 0.25 8.24 6.47
N PRO A 93 0.74 7.13 7.07
CA PRO A 93 -0.14 6.07 7.54
C PRO A 93 -0.97 6.64 8.68
N ASP A 94 -2.28 6.50 8.58
CA ASP A 94 -3.20 6.85 9.66
C ASP A 94 -3.84 5.57 10.14
N ILE A 95 -3.66 5.26 11.42
CA ILE A 95 -4.39 4.15 12.02
C ILE A 95 -5.76 4.72 12.34
N ALA A 96 -6.74 4.39 11.51
CA ALA A 96 -8.12 4.56 11.91
C ALA A 96 -8.33 3.75 13.21
N PRO A 97 -8.86 4.36 14.28
CA PRO A 97 -9.04 3.71 15.58
C PRO A 97 -10.03 2.54 15.54
#